data_AF-A0A957SAR7-F1
#
_entry.id   AF-A0A957SAR7-F1
#
_cell.length_a   1.000
_cell.length_b   1.000
_cell.length_c   1.000
_cell.angle_alpha   90.00
_cell.angle_beta   90.00
_cell.angle_gamma   90.00
#
_symmetry.space_group_name_H-M   'P 1'
#
loop_
_entity.id
_entity.type
_entity.pdbx_description
1 polymer ?
#
loop_
_entity_poly.entity_id
_entity_poly.type
_entity_poly.pdbx_seq_one_letter_code
_entity_poly.pdbx_strand_id
1 'polypeptide(L)' 'MKKYIVPLVLIGLAAALILWTDGPLDVDDALITYRYAENIATGQGFAYNVGEQILGTSTPLYTLLIAAG' A
#
# COMPACT_ATOMS: atom_id res chain seq x y z
N MET A 1 -36.62 -10.20 20.74
CA MET A 1 -35.36 -10.94 20.49
C MET A 1 -35.21 -11.36 19.03
N LYS A 2 -36.20 -12.05 18.42
CA LYS A 2 -36.12 -12.55 17.03
C LYS A 2 -35.92 -11.48 15.94
N LYS A 3 -36.41 -10.24 16.13
CA LYS A 3 -36.31 -9.15 15.13
C LYS A 3 -34.88 -8.69 14.81
N TYR A 4 -33.93 -8.97 15.71
CA TYR A 4 -32.54 -8.56 15.53
C TYR A 4 -31.66 -9.68 14.95
N ILE A 5 -32.18 -10.91 14.85
CA ILE A 5 -31.41 -12.07 14.38
C ILE A 5 -31.05 -11.91 12.90
N VAL A 6 -32.03 -11.53 12.08
CA VAL A 6 -31.81 -11.32 10.64
C VAL A 6 -30.75 -10.25 10.36
N PRO A 7 -30.82 -9.02 10.92
CA PRO A 7 -29.77 -8.04 10.70
C PRO A 7 -28.41 -8.46 11.27
N LEU A 8 -28.36 -9.16 12.40
CA LEU A 8 -27.11 -9.71 12.94
C LEU A 8 -26.47 -10.75 12.01
N VAL A 9 -27.28 -11.63 11.42
CA VAL A 9 -26.82 -12.62 10.44
C VAL A 9 -26.31 -11.93 9.17
N LEU A 10 -27.02 -10.92 8.67
CA LEU A 10 -26.58 -10.16 7.50
C LEU A 10 -25.27 -9.42 7.74
N ILE A 11 -25.10 -8.80 8.92
CA ILE A 11 -23.83 -8.16 9.32
C ILE A 11 -22.71 -9.18 9.41
N GLY A 12 -22.96 -10.34 10.03
CA GLY A 12 -21.98 -11.41 10.14
C GLY A 12 -21.55 -11.96 8.77
N LEU A 13 -22.50 -12.14 7.84
CA LEU A 13 -22.21 -12.57 6.47
C LEU A 13 -21.40 -11.53 5.71
N ALA A 14 -21.73 -10.24 5.83
CA ALA A 14 -20.97 -9.16 5.19
C ALA A 14 -19.53 -9.09 5.73
N ALA A 15 -19.34 -9.18 7.04
CA ALA A 15 -18.01 -9.21 7.66
C ALA A 15 -17.21 -10.44 7.22
N ALA A 16 -17.84 -11.62 7.18
CA ALA A 16 -17.20 -12.84 6.68
C ALA A 16 -16.77 -12.69 5.21
N LEU A 17 -17.57 -12.02 4.37
CA LEU A 17 -17.24 -11.80 2.97
C LEU A 17 -16.06 -10.83 2.79
N ILE A 18 -16.00 -9.75 3.58
CA ILE A 18 -14.88 -8.79 3.59
C ILE A 18 -13.59 -9.45 4.10
N LEU A 19 -13.70 -10.33 5.10
CA LEU A 19 -12.54 -11.04 5.64
C LEU A 19 -12.12 -12.22 4.74
N TRP A 20 -13.03 -12.76 3.92
CA TRP A 20 -12.74 -13.82 2.96
C TRP A 20 -12.01 -13.28 1.73
N THR A 21 -12.21 -12.02 1.38
CA THR A 21 -11.39 -11.41 0.34
C THR A 21 -9.96 -11.28 0.86
N ASP A 22 -9.05 -12.14 0.38
CA ASP A 22 -7.58 -11.94 0.36
C ASP A 22 -7.18 -10.72 -0.49
N GLY A 23 -8.08 -9.73 -0.63
CA GLY A 23 -7.78 -8.49 -1.28
C GLY A 23 -6.66 -7.83 -0.46
N PRO A 24 -5.60 -7.32 -1.12
CA PRO A 24 -4.59 -6.57 -0.41
C PRO A 24 -5.32 -5.47 0.36
N LEU A 25 -5.24 -5.52 1.69
CA LEU A 25 -5.32 -4.30 2.45
C LEU A 25 -4.19 -3.48 1.85
N ASP A 26 -4.51 -2.36 1.21
CA ASP A 26 -3.55 -1.48 0.53
C ASP A 26 -2.57 -0.90 1.57
N VAL A 27 -1.68 -1.73 2.09
CA VAL A 27 -0.54 -1.42 2.95
C VAL A 27 0.71 -1.30 2.06
N ASP A 28 0.51 -1.03 0.78
CA ASP A 28 1.54 -1.03 -0.26
C ASP A 28 2.30 0.30 -0.36
N ASP A 29 1.86 1.32 0.38
CA ASP A 29 2.55 2.63 0.45
C ASP A 29 4.01 2.49 0.91
N ALA A 30 4.30 1.51 1.76
CA ALA A 30 5.66 1.25 2.22
C ALA A 30 6.60 0.86 1.06
N LEU A 31 6.09 0.18 0.03
CA LEU A 31 6.89 -0.24 -1.12
C LEU A 31 7.23 0.93 -2.06
N ILE A 32 6.46 2.01 -2.05
CA ILE A 32 6.76 3.21 -2.85
C ILE A 32 8.16 3.73 -2.53
N THR A 33 8.49 3.88 -1.24
CA THR A 33 9.80 4.36 -0.80
C THR A 33 10.93 3.44 -1.23
N TYR A 34 10.74 2.12 -1.14
CA TYR A 34 11.76 1.14 -1.55
C TYR A 34 12.01 1.16 -3.05
N ARG A 35 10.95 1.29 -3.87
CA ARG A 35 11.10 1.40 -5.32
C ARG A 35 11.87 2.66 -5.74
N TYR A 36 11.58 3.80 -5.11
CA TYR A 36 12.38 5.01 -5.33
C TYR A 36 13.84 4.79 -4.92
N ALA A 37 14.09 4.12 -3.79
CA ALA A 37 15.45 3.85 -3.33
C ALA A 37 16.22 2.94 -4.31
N GLU A 38 15.59 1.87 -4.82
CA GLU A 38 16.14 0.99 -5.84
C GLU A 38 16.46 1.76 -7.14
N ASN A 39 15.55 2.62 -7.59
CA ASN A 39 15.77 3.42 -8.79
C ASN A 39 16.91 4.43 -8.62
N ILE A 40 17.07 5.02 -7.44
CA ILE A 40 18.22 5.89 -7.13
C ILE A 40 19.52 5.07 -7.12
N ALA A 41 19.53 3.92 -6.42
CA ALA A 41 20.70 3.04 -6.32
C ALA A 41 21.15 2.49 -7.67
N THR A 42 20.22 2.29 -8.62
CA THR A 42 20.49 1.85 -9.99
C THR A 42 20.77 3.00 -10.98
N GLY A 43 20.83 4.25 -10.50
CA GLY A 43 21.17 5.41 -11.32
C GLY A 43 20.02 5.99 -12.15
N GLN A 44 18.78 5.55 -11.91
CA GLN A 44 17.57 6.03 -12.58
C GLN A 44 16.98 7.30 -11.94
N GLY A 45 17.45 7.65 -10.73
CA GLY A 45 17.10 8.87 -10.02
C GLY A 45 15.75 8.80 -9.30
N PHE A 46 15.21 9.97 -8.92
CA PHE A 46 13.92 10.09 -8.23
C PHE A 46 12.74 9.90 -9.19
N ALA A 47 12.53 8.67 -9.64
CA ALA A 47 11.41 8.29 -10.50
C ALA A 47 10.73 7.03 -9.94
N TYR A 48 9.39 7.02 -9.86
CA TYR A 48 8.65 5.79 -9.56
C TYR A 48 8.54 4.92 -10.82
N ASN A 49 8.08 5.52 -11.92
CA ASN A 49 8.14 4.93 -13.25
C ASN A 49 9.31 5.55 -14.00
N VAL A 50 10.22 4.72 -14.49
CA VAL A 50 11.40 5.18 -15.22
C VAL A 50 10.96 5.94 -16.47
N GLY A 51 11.49 7.15 -16.66
CA GLY A 51 11.07 8.06 -17.72
C GLY A 51 10.03 9.10 -17.28
N GLU A 52 9.36 8.91 -16.13
CA GLU A 52 8.47 9.89 -15.53
C GLU A 52 9.15 10.57 -14.34
N GLN A 53 9.44 11.86 -14.45
CA GLN A 53 10.03 12.64 -13.37
C GLN A 53 8.96 13.27 -12.48
N ILE A 54 8.26 12.43 -11.73
CA ILE A 54 7.27 12.84 -10.73
C ILE A 54 7.74 12.32 -9.37
N LEU A 55 7.79 13.22 -8.38
CA LEU A 55 8.12 12.87 -7.00
C LEU A 55 6.84 12.48 -6.24
N GLY A 56 6.73 11.19 -5.89
CA GLY A 56 5.57 10.60 -5.22
C GLY A 56 5.86 10.11 -3.79
N THR A 57 7.12 10.17 -3.32
CA THR A 57 7.45 9.87 -1.92
C THR A 57 7.34 11.13 -1.05
N SER A 58 6.68 11.00 0.10
CA SER A 58 6.61 12.04 1.14
C SER A 58 7.84 12.07 2.05
N THR A 59 8.79 11.13 1.87
CA THR A 59 9.96 10.96 2.72
C THR A 59 11.29 10.92 1.93
N PRO A 60 11.58 11.90 1.06
CA PRO A 60 12.74 11.84 0.14
C PRO A 60 14.10 11.71 0.86
N LEU A 61 14.26 12.29 2.05
CA LEU A 61 15.48 12.10 2.85
C LEU A 61 15.64 10.64 3.30
N TYR A 62 14.56 10.02 3.78
CA TYR A 62 14.57 8.62 4.17
C TYR A 62 14.81 7.70 2.98
N THR A 63 14.21 8.00 1.82
CA THR A 63 14.50 7.32 0.55
C THR A 63 15.99 7.33 0.20
N LEU A 64 16.68 8.48 0.34
CA LEU A 64 18.12 8.57 0.08
C LEU A 64 18.94 7.73 1.06
N LEU A 65 18.56 7.71 2.34
CA LEU A 65 19.23 6.88 3.34
C LEU A 65 19.09 5.39 3.01
N ILE A 66 17.91 4.94 2.58
CA ILE A 66 17.71 3.56 2.11
C ILE A 66 18.53 3.28 0.85
N ALA A 67 18.56 4.21 -0.11
CA ALA A 67 19.29 4.05 -1.37
C ALA A 67 20.81 3.93 -1.17
N ALA A 68 21.34 4.53 -0.10
CA ALA A 68 22.76 4.49 0.24
C ALA A 68 23.23 3.12 0.75
N GLY A 69 22.31 2.27 1.24
CA GLY A 69 22.62 0.95 1.81
C GLY A 69 23.07 1.01 3.26
#